data_AF-A0A928HRP6-F1
#
_entry.id   AF-A0A928HRP6-F1
#
_cell.length_a   1.000
_cell.length_b   1.000
_cell.length_c   1.000
_cell.angle_alpha   90.00
_cell.angle_beta   90.00
_cell.angle_gamma   90.00
#
_symmetry.space_group_name_H-M   'P 1'
#
loop_
_entity.id
_entity.type
_entity.pdbx_description
1 polymer ?
#
loop_
_entity_poly.entity_id
_entity_poly.type
_entity_poly.pdbx_seq_one_letter_code
_entity_poly.pdbx_strand_id
1 'polypeptide(L)'
;MVNYDETLQKFFAEMIVFLNKRRQTVKDKEELKCVDEAIRCVSAVAKNPRKYADYSIRQKDGLVVPADALMLRGDNNRVYLLYSRFMFNELPKLYSDFDFEREGAQKKLLDALKQMKIENASNVLGAFVKSFQRPETFAVHEKVPTR
;
A
#
# COMPACT_ATOMS: atom_id res chain seq x y z
N MET A 1 -10.11 -18.63 -6.39
CA MET A 1 -8.95 -18.49 -5.48
C MET A 1 -8.58 -17.01 -5.38
N VAL A 2 -7.93 -16.55 -4.31
CA VAL A 2 -7.43 -15.16 -4.22
C VAL A 2 -6.14 -15.07 -5.05
N ASN A 3 -6.08 -14.09 -5.96
CA ASN A 3 -4.86 -13.73 -6.67
C ASN A 3 -4.09 -12.70 -5.82
N TYR A 4 -3.08 -13.17 -5.07
CA TYR A 4 -2.32 -12.31 -4.16
C TYR A 4 -1.36 -11.35 -4.88
N ASP A 5 -0.87 -11.70 -6.07
CA ASP A 5 -0.05 -10.80 -6.87
C ASP A 5 -0.88 -9.59 -7.35
N GLU A 6 -2.07 -9.84 -7.90
CA GLU A 6 -2.98 -8.76 -8.29
C GLU A 6 -3.51 -7.98 -7.08
N THR A 7 -3.72 -8.64 -5.94
CA THR A 7 -4.11 -7.97 -4.69
C THR A 7 -2.99 -7.05 -4.19
N LEU A 8 -1.73 -7.47 -4.29
CA LEU A 8 -0.57 -6.64 -3.97
C LEU A 8 -0.47 -5.43 -4.91
N GLN A 9 -0.69 -5.64 -6.21
CA GLN A 9 -0.74 -4.52 -7.17
C GLN A 9 -1.86 -3.53 -6.82
N LYS A 10 -3.03 -4.02 -6.39
CA LYS A 10 -4.15 -3.19 -5.94
C LYS A 10 -3.81 -2.39 -4.69
N PHE A 11 -3.02 -2.94 -3.76
CA PHE A 11 -2.50 -2.19 -2.62
C PHE A 11 -1.62 -1.03 -3.06
N PHE A 12 -0.64 -1.26 -3.94
CA PHE A 12 0.19 -0.17 -4.47
C PHE A 12 -0.63 0.87 -5.24
N ALA A 13 -1.63 0.44 -6.02
CA ALA A 13 -2.53 1.36 -6.71
C ALA A 13 -3.29 2.28 -5.73
N GLU A 14 -3.78 1.75 -4.60
CA GLU A 14 -4.43 2.56 -3.57
C GLU A 14 -3.46 3.54 -2.87
N MET A 15 -2.20 3.15 -2.68
CA MET A 15 -1.15 4.08 -2.21
C MET A 15 -0.96 5.24 -3.19
N ILE A 16 -0.92 4.96 -4.50
CA ILE A 16 -0.82 5.99 -5.54
C ILE A 16 -2.06 6.90 -5.57
N VAL A 17 -3.26 6.35 -5.37
CA VAL A 17 -4.49 7.16 -5.24
C VAL A 17 -4.39 8.13 -4.06
N PHE A 18 -3.96 7.65 -2.89
CA PHE A 18 -3.77 8.48 -1.71
C PHE A 18 -2.77 9.61 -1.97
N LEU A 19 -1.60 9.28 -2.52
CA LEU A 19 -0.55 10.25 -2.81
C LEU A 19 -0.99 11.29 -3.85
N ASN A 20 -1.75 10.89 -4.88
CA ASN A 20 -2.29 11.83 -5.85
C ASN A 20 -3.32 12.79 -5.25
N LYS A 21 -4.18 12.32 -4.33
CA LYS A 21 -5.08 13.22 -3.59
C LYS A 21 -4.31 14.20 -2.74
N ARG A 22 -3.25 13.74 -2.08
CA ARG A 22 -2.36 14.62 -1.30
C ARG A 22 -1.69 15.66 -2.20
N ARG A 23 -1.15 15.22 -3.35
CA ARG A 23 -0.51 16.10 -4.34
C ARG A 23 -1.42 17.27 -4.74
N GLN A 24 -2.73 17.05 -4.82
CA GLN A 24 -3.71 18.08 -5.17
C GLN A 24 -3.98 19.09 -4.04
N THR A 25 -3.70 18.75 -2.78
CA THR A 25 -4.00 19.61 -1.62
C THR A 25 -2.77 20.32 -1.05
N VAL A 26 -1.57 19.83 -1.38
CA VAL A 26 -0.30 20.42 -0.94
C VAL A 26 -0.08 21.77 -1.64
N LYS A 27 0.23 22.79 -0.83
CA LYS A 27 0.57 24.15 -1.30
C LYS A 27 2.05 24.48 -1.16
N ASP A 28 2.75 23.77 -0.29
CA ASP A 28 4.18 23.97 -0.06
C ASP A 28 5.00 23.25 -1.14
N LYS A 29 6.04 23.92 -1.66
CA LYS A 29 6.84 23.38 -2.77
C LYS A 29 7.72 22.20 -2.36
N GLU A 30 8.26 22.20 -1.14
CA GLU A 30 9.11 21.11 -0.67
C GLU A 30 8.24 19.89 -0.31
N GLU A 31 7.10 20.10 0.34
CA GLU A 31 6.11 19.04 0.57
C GLU A 31 5.64 18.42 -0.75
N LEU A 32 5.42 19.23 -1.80
CA LEU A 32 5.02 18.72 -3.12
C LEU A 32 6.10 17.82 -3.74
N LYS A 33 7.38 18.21 -3.64
CA LYS A 33 8.51 17.38 -4.09
C LYS A 33 8.55 16.06 -3.34
N CYS A 34 8.34 16.07 -2.03
CA CYS A 34 8.28 14.84 -1.23
C CYS A 34 7.15 13.91 -1.71
N VAL A 35 5.97 14.45 -2.02
CA VAL A 35 4.84 13.66 -2.55
C VAL A 35 5.13 13.11 -3.95
N ASP A 36 5.69 13.92 -4.85
CA ASP A 36 6.06 13.48 -6.20
C ASP A 36 7.12 12.36 -6.15
N GLU A 37 8.08 12.49 -5.25
CA GLU A 37 9.10 11.46 -5.01
C GLU A 37 8.49 10.18 -4.43
N ALA A 38 7.55 10.29 -3.49
CA ALA A 38 6.82 9.13 -2.97
C ALA A 38 6.04 8.40 -4.08
N ILE A 39 5.38 9.13 -4.99
CA ILE A 39 4.68 8.54 -6.15
C ILE A 39 5.66 7.77 -7.03
N ARG A 40 6.84 8.37 -7.32
CA ARG A 40 7.90 7.72 -8.09
C ARG A 40 8.37 6.43 -7.43
N CYS A 41 8.69 6.48 -6.14
CA CYS A 41 9.16 5.34 -5.36
C CYS A 41 8.14 4.20 -5.32
N VAL A 42 6.89 4.49 -4.94
CA VAL A 42 5.81 3.48 -4.87
C VAL A 42 5.56 2.85 -6.24
N SER A 43 5.55 3.65 -7.31
CA SER A 43 5.36 3.15 -8.68
C SER A 43 6.51 2.26 -9.15
N ALA A 44 7.75 2.60 -8.78
CA ALA A 44 8.92 1.79 -9.12
C ALA A 44 8.94 0.45 -8.37
N VAL A 45 8.60 0.48 -7.08
CA VAL A 45 8.46 -0.73 -6.25
C VAL A 45 7.37 -1.64 -6.81
N ALA A 46 6.21 -1.10 -7.18
CA ALA A 46 5.08 -1.85 -7.71
C ALA A 46 5.42 -2.66 -8.98
N LYS A 47 6.36 -2.18 -9.80
CA LYS A 47 6.82 -2.89 -11.01
C LYS A 47 7.60 -4.17 -10.71
N ASN A 48 8.26 -4.27 -9.56
CA ASN A 48 8.96 -5.49 -9.15
C ASN A 48 8.97 -5.61 -7.61
N PRO A 49 7.82 -5.93 -6.99
CA PRO A 49 7.70 -5.89 -5.54
C PRO A 49 8.61 -6.91 -4.85
N ARG A 50 8.91 -8.04 -5.51
CA ARG A 50 9.82 -9.07 -5.01
C ARG A 50 11.25 -8.57 -4.90
N LYS A 51 11.81 -7.97 -5.97
CA LYS A 51 13.16 -7.37 -5.93
C LYS A 51 13.24 -6.34 -4.82
N TYR A 52 12.23 -5.49 -4.74
CA TYR A 52 12.21 -4.38 -3.80
C TYR A 52 11.60 -4.73 -2.45
N ALA A 53 11.39 -6.01 -2.13
CA ALA A 53 11.01 -6.42 -0.79
C ALA A 53 12.18 -6.18 0.19
N ASP A 54 13.41 -6.36 -0.27
CA ASP A 54 14.63 -6.07 0.46
C ASP A 54 14.87 -4.56 0.62
N TYR A 55 14.98 -4.11 1.86
CA TYR A 55 15.22 -2.71 2.17
C TYR A 55 16.57 -2.20 1.67
N SER A 56 17.63 -3.01 1.73
CA SER A 56 18.97 -2.61 1.29
C SER A 56 18.99 -2.30 -0.21
N ILE A 57 18.26 -3.09 -1.00
CA ILE A 57 18.08 -2.86 -2.44
C ILE A 57 17.28 -1.58 -2.68
N ARG A 58 16.18 -1.37 -1.95
CA ARG A 58 15.41 -0.10 -2.05
C ARG A 58 16.25 1.11 -1.71
N GLN A 59 17.08 1.03 -0.67
CA GLN A 59 17.95 2.12 -0.24
C GLN A 59 19.00 2.43 -1.30
N LYS A 60 19.67 1.40 -1.83
CA LYS A 60 20.67 1.53 -2.89
C LYS A 60 20.10 2.14 -4.17
N ASP A 61 18.89 1.74 -4.55
CA ASP A 61 18.22 2.22 -5.77
C ASP A 61 17.46 3.55 -5.54
N GLY A 62 17.56 4.15 -4.35
CA GLY A 62 16.90 5.41 -4.01
C GLY A 62 15.38 5.33 -4.05
N LEU A 63 14.79 4.20 -3.64
CA LEU A 63 13.35 3.93 -3.65
C LEU A 63 12.74 3.92 -2.25
N VAL A 64 13.31 4.72 -1.34
CA VAL A 64 12.77 4.91 0.02
C VAL A 64 11.73 6.03 -0.05
N VAL A 65 10.50 5.73 0.37
CA VAL A 65 9.43 6.73 0.39
C VAL A 65 9.69 7.74 1.51
N PRO A 66 9.70 9.06 1.22
CA PRO A 66 9.80 10.09 2.24
C PRO A 66 8.65 9.98 3.23
N ALA A 67 8.94 9.99 4.54
CA ALA A 67 7.92 9.86 5.58
C ALA A 67 6.88 11.00 5.50
N ASP A 68 7.35 12.23 5.26
CA ASP A 68 6.51 13.44 5.17
C ASP A 68 5.42 13.34 4.11
N ALA A 69 5.68 12.64 3.00
CA ALA A 69 4.66 12.40 1.97
C ALA A 69 3.48 11.56 2.46
N LEU A 70 3.67 10.75 3.50
CA LEU A 70 2.66 9.87 4.09
C LEU A 70 2.10 10.36 5.44
N MET A 71 2.72 11.37 6.07
CA MET A 71 2.22 11.98 7.32
C MET A 71 1.26 13.13 7.03
N LEU A 72 -0.03 12.99 7.31
CA LEU A 72 -1.00 14.08 7.10
C LEU A 72 -0.80 15.18 8.15
N ARG A 73 -1.24 16.42 7.85
CA ARG A 73 -1.15 17.56 8.79
C ARG A 73 -1.83 17.23 10.12
N GLY A 74 -1.16 17.56 11.23
CA GLY A 74 -1.60 17.30 12.60
C GLY A 74 -1.42 15.84 12.98
N ASP A 75 -0.21 15.47 13.42
CA ASP A 75 0.24 14.19 14.03
C ASP A 75 -0.29 12.86 13.47
N ASN A 76 -0.97 12.88 12.34
CA ASN A 76 -1.61 11.72 11.76
C ASN A 76 -0.60 10.99 10.86
N ASN A 77 0.12 10.06 11.49
CA ASN A 77 1.10 9.20 10.87
C ASN A 77 0.53 7.83 10.43
N ARG A 78 -0.80 7.67 10.41
CA ARG A 78 -1.44 6.36 10.20
C ARG A 78 -1.04 5.70 8.88
N VAL A 79 -1.07 6.45 7.77
CA VAL A 79 -0.70 5.93 6.44
C VAL A 79 0.79 5.60 6.38
N TYR A 80 1.64 6.43 7.00
CA TYR A 80 3.06 6.15 7.13
C TYR A 80 3.32 4.84 7.89
N LEU A 81 2.71 4.64 9.05
CA LEU A 81 2.86 3.43 9.85
C LEU A 81 2.33 2.19 9.11
N LEU A 82 1.21 2.33 8.40
CA LEU A 82 0.65 1.26 7.59
C LEU A 82 1.60 0.83 6.49
N TYR A 83 2.06 1.80 5.69
CA TYR A 83 2.97 1.55 4.57
C TYR A 83 4.31 0.99 5.06
N SER A 84 4.94 1.64 6.03
CA SER A 84 6.24 1.19 6.57
C SER A 84 6.14 -0.22 7.14
N ARG A 85 5.18 -0.51 8.01
CA ARG A 85 4.98 -1.86 8.56
C ARG A 85 4.83 -2.90 7.45
N PHE A 86 3.99 -2.62 6.46
CA PHE A 86 3.79 -3.55 5.34
C PHE A 86 5.08 -3.77 4.55
N MET A 87 5.77 -2.70 4.17
CA MET A 87 6.98 -2.74 3.34
C MET A 87 8.20 -3.37 4.02
N PHE A 88 8.34 -3.21 5.33
CA PHE A 88 9.47 -3.75 6.10
C PHE A 88 9.22 -5.18 6.58
N ASN A 89 8.00 -5.50 7.01
CA ASN A 89 7.74 -6.77 7.70
C ASN A 89 6.98 -7.78 6.85
N GLU A 90 6.02 -7.33 6.03
CA GLU A 90 5.06 -8.23 5.40
C GLU A 90 5.42 -8.50 3.93
N LEU A 91 5.87 -7.49 3.19
CA LEU A 91 6.26 -7.65 1.78
C LEU A 91 7.37 -8.71 1.59
N PRO A 92 8.45 -8.78 2.41
CA PRO A 92 9.43 -9.87 2.31
C PRO A 92 8.81 -11.24 2.57
N LYS A 93 7.90 -11.32 3.54
CA LYS A 93 7.27 -12.57 3.96
C LYS A 93 6.29 -13.13 2.93
N LEU A 94 5.73 -12.29 2.05
CA LEU A 94 4.95 -12.77 0.90
C LEU A 94 5.77 -13.70 -0.02
N TYR A 95 7.09 -13.58 0.00
CA TYR A 95 8.02 -14.37 -0.81
C TYR A 95 8.86 -15.34 0.02
N SER A 96 8.51 -15.56 1.29
CA SER A 96 9.19 -16.52 2.16
C SER A 96 8.96 -17.96 1.67
N ASP A 97 9.93 -18.83 1.87
CA ASP A 97 9.76 -20.27 1.61
C ASP A 97 8.84 -20.94 2.65
N PHE A 98 8.59 -20.29 3.79
CA PHE A 98 7.73 -20.81 4.85
C PHE A 98 6.26 -20.42 4.66
N ASP A 99 5.39 -21.44 4.51
CA ASP A 99 3.96 -21.27 4.28
C ASP A 99 3.27 -20.41 5.36
N PHE A 100 3.60 -20.63 6.64
CA PHE A 100 3.00 -19.89 7.75
C PHE A 100 3.30 -18.38 7.69
N GLU A 101 4.50 -17.99 7.23
CA GLU A 101 4.85 -16.58 7.05
C GLU A 101 4.11 -15.97 5.86
N ARG A 102 4.04 -16.72 4.75
CA ARG A 102 3.30 -16.28 3.56
C ARG A 102 1.82 -16.07 3.87
N GLU A 103 1.17 -17.03 4.52
CA GLU A 103 -0.24 -16.92 4.90
C GLU A 103 -0.50 -15.76 5.87
N GLY A 104 0.41 -15.54 6.83
CA GLY A 104 0.36 -14.40 7.73
C GLY A 104 0.45 -13.07 6.97
N ALA A 105 1.42 -12.94 6.07
CA ALA A 105 1.62 -11.76 5.25
C ALA A 105 0.46 -11.50 4.28
N GLN A 106 -0.13 -12.56 3.71
CA GLN A 106 -1.32 -12.48 2.85
C GLN A 106 -2.53 -11.89 3.59
N LYS A 107 -2.78 -12.31 4.83
CA LYS A 107 -3.83 -11.71 5.68
C LYS A 107 -3.53 -10.23 5.97
N LYS A 108 -2.28 -9.90 6.25
CA LYS A 108 -1.86 -8.51 6.49
C LYS A 108 -1.92 -7.62 5.25
N LEU A 109 -1.70 -8.17 4.06
CA LEU A 109 -1.94 -7.47 2.80
C LEU A 109 -3.42 -7.09 2.64
N LEU A 110 -4.34 -8.02 2.91
CA LEU A 110 -5.77 -7.75 2.85
C LEU A 110 -6.19 -6.68 3.87
N ASP A 111 -5.70 -6.77 5.11
CA ASP A 111 -5.92 -5.76 6.15
C ASP A 111 -5.40 -4.38 5.70
N ALA A 112 -4.20 -4.33 5.12
CA ALA A 112 -3.60 -3.08 4.67
C ALA A 112 -4.36 -2.46 3.50
N LEU A 113 -4.79 -3.28 2.54
CA LEU A 113 -5.61 -2.85 1.42
C LEU A 113 -6.97 -2.30 1.90
N LYS A 114 -7.63 -2.99 2.84
CA LYS A 114 -8.86 -2.49 3.47
C LYS A 114 -8.64 -1.12 4.12
N GLN A 115 -7.57 -0.95 4.89
CA GLN A 115 -7.26 0.32 5.55
C GLN A 115 -7.03 1.44 4.52
N MET A 116 -6.26 1.18 3.46
CA MET A 116 -6.06 2.17 2.40
C MET A 116 -7.38 2.55 1.69
N LYS A 117 -8.28 1.59 1.46
CA LYS A 117 -9.61 1.85 0.89
C LYS A 117 -10.51 2.69 1.80
N ILE A 118 -10.31 2.61 3.13
CA ILE A 118 -10.97 3.46 4.12
C ILE A 118 -10.40 4.87 4.06
N GLU A 119 -9.07 5.03 4.08
CA GLU A 119 -8.40 6.34 3.95
C GLU A 119 -8.74 7.03 2.62
N ASN A 120 -8.90 6.25 1.55
CA ASN A 120 -9.29 6.75 0.25
C ASN A 120 -10.80 6.94 0.07
N ALA A 121 -11.64 6.71 1.08
CA ALA A 121 -13.06 6.99 0.96
C ALA A 121 -13.31 8.49 0.72
N SER A 122 -14.25 8.81 -0.17
CA SER A 122 -14.60 10.21 -0.50
C SER A 122 -15.44 10.89 0.59
N ASN A 123 -16.04 10.12 1.49
CA ASN A 123 -16.86 10.62 2.58
C ASN A 123 -16.85 9.65 3.78
N VAL A 124 -17.31 10.17 4.93
CA VAL A 124 -17.32 9.44 6.22
C VAL A 124 -18.21 8.19 6.17
N LEU A 125 -19.38 8.27 5.53
CA LEU A 125 -20.27 7.11 5.42
C LEU A 125 -19.61 5.96 4.62
N GLY A 126 -18.90 6.29 3.54
CA GLY A 126 -18.17 5.34 2.73
C GLY A 126 -16.92 4.78 3.42
N ALA A 127 -16.34 5.49 4.39
CA ALA A 127 -15.31 4.97 5.28
C ALA A 127 -15.91 4.01 6.31
N PHE A 128 -17.03 4.40 6.93
CA PHE A 128 -17.77 3.62 7.91
C PHE A 128 -18.28 2.29 7.35
N VAL A 129 -18.92 2.28 6.18
CA VAL A 129 -19.39 1.03 5.55
C VAL A 129 -18.22 0.06 5.31
N LYS A 130 -17.09 0.57 4.82
CA LYS A 130 -15.90 -0.25 4.57
C LYS A 130 -15.26 -0.80 5.85
N SER A 131 -15.38 -0.12 7.00
CA SER A 131 -14.82 -0.65 8.25
C SER A 131 -15.49 -1.95 8.71
N PHE A 132 -16.75 -2.18 8.35
CA PHE A 132 -17.48 -3.42 8.66
C PHE A 132 -17.30 -4.53 7.62
N GLN A 133 -16.79 -4.22 6.42
CA GLN A 133 -16.50 -5.23 5.41
C GLN A 133 -15.31 -6.11 5.83
N ARG A 134 -15.36 -7.39 5.52
CA ARG A 134 -14.24 -8.29 5.80
C ARG A 134 -13.06 -7.98 4.88
N PRO A 135 -11.79 -8.13 5.33
CA PRO A 135 -10.61 -7.85 4.49
C PRO A 135 -10.63 -8.58 3.14
N GLU A 136 -11.16 -9.81 3.12
CA GLU A 136 -11.26 -10.65 1.93
C GLU A 136 -12.17 -10.04 0.84
N THR A 137 -13.13 -9.19 1.20
CA THR A 137 -13.97 -8.47 0.23
C THR A 137 -13.16 -7.57 -0.69
N PHE A 138 -11.96 -7.15 -0.27
CA PHE A 138 -11.09 -6.27 -1.04
C PHE A 138 -10.12 -7.02 -1.96
N ALA A 139 -9.99 -8.33 -1.79
CA ALA A 139 -9.12 -9.20 -2.56
C ALA A 139 -9.44 -9.15 -4.06
N VAL A 140 -8.46 -9.49 -4.88
CA VAL A 140 -8.70 -9.82 -6.29
C VAL A 140 -8.84 -11.34 -6.40
N HIS A 141 -9.89 -11.79 -7.07
CA HIS A 141 -10.14 -13.22 -7.28
C HIS A 141 -9.87 -13.56 -8.74
N GLU A 142 -9.26 -14.73 -8.96
CA GLU A 142 -9.08 -15.27 -10.30
C GLU A 142 -10.43 -15.39 -11.01
N LYS A 143 -10.49 -14.99 -12.28
CA LYS A 143 -11.66 -15.24 -13.12
C LYS A 143 -11.79 -16.74 -13.31
N VAL A 144 -12.85 -17.34 -12.78
CA VAL A 144 -13.20 -18.72 -13.11
C VAL A 144 -13.63 -18.72 -14.58
N PRO A 145 -12.97 -19.46 -15.49
CA PRO A 145 -13.44 -19.54 -16.86
C PRO A 145 -14.81 -20.23 -16.85
N THR A 146 -15.85 -19.50 -17.23
CA THR A 146 -17.14 -20.06 -17.64
C THR A 146 -16.87 -20.98 -18.83
N ARG A 147 -17.03 -22.29 -18.61
CA ARG A 147 -17.08 -23.29 -19.67
C ARG A 147 -18.41 -23.20 -20.41
#